data_AF-A0A537QMA0-F1
#
_entry.id   AF-A0A537QMA0-F1
#
_cell.length_a   1.000
_cell.length_b   1.000
_cell.length_c   1.000
_cell.angle_alpha   90.00
_cell.angle_beta   90.00
_cell.angle_gamma   90.00
#
_symmetry.space_group_name_H-M   'P 1'
#
loop_
_entity.id
_entity.type
_entity.pdbx_description
1 polymer ?
#
loop_
_entity_poly.entity_id
_entity_poly.type
_entity_poly.pdbx_seq_one_letter_code
_entity_poly.pdbx_strand_id
1 'polypeptide(L)'
;MSDELPTAARVSDPGIRALYKQENRWQAWLDVEVALARAQAELGIIPKDAAEAIARAARFDLLDRARIDEGFARTGHTIVPLVWELARVVGEPHGGWVHWGATTQNITQTGDLLVLRQAHGIFLKLIGDALLAAADLAERGADMPIAGRTHGQHAVPATFGYKPAVWIDELIRHSERLRQAAPRIFVAMLGGGAGTFASLGKDGPAVQAGMGHQLGMPPMTVPSRALGDHLAENICLLGMLAATCAKIGREIYTLMKTEFGEVEEPVPPGTVGSSTMPQKRNPKLCQDIIAAAAEIRSTVRAPASRPETC
;
A
#
# COMPACT_ATOMS: atom_id res chain seq x y z
N MET A 1 -1.78 -13.04 0.87
CA MET A 1 -1.25 -14.42 0.95
C MET A 1 -1.23 -14.83 2.41
N SER A 2 -2.03 -15.83 2.80
CA SER A 2 -1.98 -16.33 4.19
C SER A 2 -0.55 -16.83 4.49
N ASP A 3 -0.08 -16.58 5.70
CA ASP A 3 1.22 -17.06 6.20
C ASP A 3 1.29 -18.59 6.34
N GLU A 4 0.23 -19.29 5.94
CA GLU A 4 0.07 -20.73 6.08
C GLU A 4 0.59 -21.51 4.86
N LEU A 5 0.82 -20.84 3.73
CA LEU A 5 1.39 -21.51 2.55
C LEU A 5 2.89 -21.76 2.78
N PRO A 6 3.39 -23.00 2.58
CA PRO A 6 4.83 -23.29 2.68
C PRO A 6 5.71 -22.45 1.74
N THR A 7 5.12 -21.88 0.69
CA THR A 7 5.80 -21.00 -0.26
C THR A 7 5.94 -19.55 0.22
N ALA A 8 5.21 -19.15 1.27
CA ALA A 8 5.24 -17.79 1.81
C ALA A 8 6.63 -17.40 2.36
N ALA A 9 7.46 -18.38 2.73
CA ALA A 9 8.82 -18.16 3.22
C ALA A 9 9.88 -17.99 2.11
N ARG A 10 9.52 -18.15 0.82
CA ARG A 10 10.47 -18.04 -0.31
C ARG A 10 10.96 -16.63 -0.54
N VAL A 11 10.15 -15.63 -0.22
CA VAL A 11 10.48 -14.21 -0.36
C VAL A 11 10.30 -13.56 1.00
N SER A 12 11.35 -12.90 1.49
CA SER A 12 11.29 -12.15 2.75
C SER A 12 10.27 -11.03 2.64
N ASP A 13 9.43 -10.85 3.68
CA ASP A 13 8.53 -9.70 3.76
C ASP A 13 9.36 -8.42 3.89
N PRO A 14 9.22 -7.44 2.98
CA PRO A 14 9.93 -6.16 3.05
C PRO A 14 9.35 -5.21 4.12
N GLY A 15 8.53 -5.74 5.05
CA GLY A 15 7.82 -4.99 6.08
C GLY A 15 6.36 -4.69 5.77
N ILE A 16 5.81 -5.23 4.66
CA ILE A 16 4.42 -4.97 4.26
C ILE A 16 3.44 -5.63 5.23
N ARG A 17 3.71 -6.87 5.68
CA ARG A 17 2.78 -7.57 6.59
C ARG A 17 2.61 -6.83 7.90
N ALA A 18 3.69 -6.27 8.42
CA ALA A 18 3.64 -5.46 9.64
C ALA A 18 2.67 -4.28 9.47
N LEU A 19 2.73 -3.55 8.35
CA LEU A 19 1.86 -2.39 8.11
C LEU A 19 0.35 -2.71 8.19
N TYR A 20 -0.05 -3.89 7.74
CA TYR A 20 -1.45 -4.31 7.70
C TYR A 20 -1.92 -5.08 8.95
N LYS A 21 -1.10 -5.13 10.00
CA LYS A 21 -1.57 -5.57 11.33
C LYS A 21 -2.63 -4.62 11.86
N GLN A 22 -3.59 -5.17 12.59
CA GLN A 22 -4.74 -4.42 13.09
C GLN A 22 -4.31 -3.24 13.98
N GLU A 23 -3.30 -3.47 14.82
CA GLU A 23 -2.73 -2.47 15.74
C GLU A 23 -2.13 -1.28 14.99
N ASN A 24 -1.47 -1.52 13.86
CA ASN A 24 -0.89 -0.46 13.03
C ASN A 24 -1.96 0.34 12.30
N ARG A 25 -3.05 -0.29 11.84
CA ARG A 25 -4.21 0.44 11.31
C ARG A 25 -4.86 1.31 12.39
N TRP A 26 -5.05 0.78 13.59
CA TRP A 26 -5.61 1.56 14.70
C TRP A 26 -4.71 2.70 15.10
N GLN A 27 -3.38 2.51 15.15
CA GLN A 27 -2.46 3.61 15.38
C GLN A 27 -2.58 4.68 14.29
N ALA A 28 -2.68 4.30 13.01
CA ALA A 28 -2.88 5.26 11.93
C ALA A 28 -4.21 6.04 12.09
N TRP A 29 -5.26 5.41 12.61
CA TRP A 29 -6.52 6.11 12.92
C TRP A 29 -6.35 7.10 14.08
N LEU A 30 -5.61 6.71 15.13
CA LEU A 30 -5.25 7.60 16.24
C LEU A 30 -4.42 8.80 15.75
N ASP A 31 -3.49 8.59 14.82
CA ASP A 31 -2.69 9.67 14.23
C ASP A 31 -3.57 10.71 13.51
N VAL A 32 -4.68 10.27 12.87
CA VAL A 32 -5.66 11.17 12.25
C VAL A 32 -6.48 11.92 13.29
N GLU A 33 -6.85 11.29 14.41
CA GLU A 33 -7.50 11.98 15.55
C GLU A 33 -6.60 13.10 16.10
N VAL A 34 -5.29 12.85 16.21
CA VAL A 34 -4.31 13.88 16.62
C VAL A 34 -4.23 15.01 15.61
N ALA A 35 -4.18 14.69 14.31
CA ALA A 35 -4.15 15.70 13.26
C ALA A 35 -5.42 16.56 13.26
N LEU A 36 -6.58 15.96 13.49
CA LEU A 36 -7.87 16.66 13.64
C LEU A 36 -7.83 17.61 14.83
N ALA A 37 -7.48 17.11 16.01
CA ALA A 37 -7.46 17.90 17.23
C ALA A 37 -6.48 19.08 17.14
N ARG A 38 -5.28 18.87 16.57
CA ARG A 38 -4.30 19.94 16.35
C ARG A 38 -4.80 21.00 15.37
N ALA A 39 -5.36 20.58 14.24
CA ALA A 39 -5.93 21.51 13.25
C ALA A 39 -7.08 22.34 13.84
N GLN A 40 -7.92 21.74 14.68
CA GLN A 40 -8.98 22.45 15.39
C GLN A 40 -8.45 23.44 16.43
N ALA A 41 -7.42 23.06 17.18
CA ALA A 41 -6.79 23.93 18.18
C ALA A 41 -6.05 25.12 17.55
N GLU A 42 -5.43 24.94 16.39
CA GLU A 42 -4.82 26.03 15.61
C GLU A 42 -5.86 27.09 15.19
N LEU A 43 -7.10 26.65 14.93
CA LEU A 43 -8.23 27.51 14.56
C LEU A 43 -9.06 27.99 15.76
N GLY A 44 -8.70 27.59 16.99
CA GLY A 44 -9.42 27.94 18.21
C GLY A 44 -10.80 27.28 18.38
N ILE A 45 -11.07 26.18 17.65
CA ILE A 45 -12.32 25.42 17.74
C ILE A 45 -12.35 24.58 19.02
N ILE A 46 -11.21 23.98 19.38
CA ILE A 46 -11.02 23.26 20.63
C ILE A 46 -9.88 23.91 21.45
N PRO A 47 -9.86 23.74 22.77
CA PRO A 47 -8.75 24.19 23.61
C PRO A 47 -7.40 23.55 23.21
N LYS A 48 -6.30 24.31 23.28
CA LYS A 48 -4.96 23.82 22.89
C LYS A 48 -4.47 22.68 23.79
N ASP A 49 -4.70 22.81 25.09
CA ASP A 49 -4.47 21.78 26.10
C ASP A 49 -5.24 20.50 25.82
N ALA A 50 -6.47 20.58 25.29
CA ALA A 50 -7.21 19.41 24.83
C ALA A 50 -6.51 18.70 23.66
N ALA A 51 -6.08 19.44 22.64
CA ALA A 51 -5.35 18.85 21.51
C ALA A 51 -4.03 18.19 21.93
N GLU A 52 -3.31 18.80 22.87
CA GLU A 52 -2.10 18.21 23.44
C GLU A 52 -2.39 16.96 24.29
N ALA A 53 -3.47 16.96 25.07
CA ALA A 53 -3.88 15.79 25.86
C ALA A 53 -4.23 14.61 24.94
N ILE A 54 -4.98 14.88 23.86
CA ILE A 54 -5.29 13.88 22.82
C ILE A 54 -3.99 13.36 22.19
N ALA A 55 -3.07 14.25 21.80
CA ALA A 55 -1.80 13.85 21.19
C ALA A 55 -0.93 12.95 22.09
N ARG A 56 -0.93 13.19 23.40
CA ARG A 56 -0.20 12.35 24.37
C ARG A 56 -0.85 10.98 24.58
N ALA A 57 -2.18 10.93 24.54
CA ALA A 57 -2.97 9.72 24.78
C ALA A 57 -3.14 8.82 23.54
N ALA A 58 -3.04 9.38 22.34
CA ALA A 58 -3.25 8.71 21.05
C ALA A 58 -2.10 7.76 20.65
N ARG A 59 -1.70 6.90 21.59
CA ARG A 59 -0.73 5.82 21.37
C ARG A 59 -1.40 4.51 21.74
N PHE A 60 -1.40 3.56 20.80
CA PHE A 60 -2.15 2.32 20.95
C PHE A 60 -1.72 1.50 22.19
N ASP A 61 -0.44 1.56 22.57
CA ASP A 61 0.11 0.93 23.77
C ASP A 61 -0.43 1.50 25.09
N LEU A 62 -1.06 2.68 25.06
CA LEU A 62 -1.75 3.27 26.21
C LEU A 62 -3.23 2.86 26.32
N LEU A 63 -3.79 2.24 25.28
CA LEU A 63 -5.21 1.89 25.24
C LEU A 63 -5.44 0.46 25.73
N ASP A 64 -6.60 0.21 26.34
CA ASP A 64 -6.98 -1.14 26.76
C ASP A 64 -7.60 -1.92 25.59
N ARG A 65 -6.83 -2.85 25.04
CA ARG A 65 -7.26 -3.72 23.94
C ARG A 65 -8.54 -4.51 24.27
N ALA A 66 -8.66 -5.04 25.48
CA ALA A 66 -9.79 -5.90 25.83
C ALA A 66 -11.10 -5.09 25.80
N ARG A 67 -11.05 -3.84 26.27
CA ARG A 67 -12.20 -2.90 26.22
C ARG A 67 -12.58 -2.54 24.79
N ILE A 68 -11.59 -2.31 23.93
CA ILE A 68 -11.80 -2.03 22.51
C ILE A 68 -12.50 -3.22 21.83
N ASP A 69 -11.99 -4.44 22.03
CA ASP A 69 -12.54 -5.66 21.43
C ASP A 69 -13.96 -5.96 21.94
N GLU A 70 -14.22 -5.81 23.24
CA GLU A 70 -15.56 -5.94 23.82
C GLU A 70 -16.52 -4.90 23.22
N GLY A 71 -16.06 -3.66 23.08
CA GLY A 71 -16.83 -2.59 22.46
C GLY A 71 -17.16 -2.88 21.00
N PHE A 72 -16.22 -3.45 20.23
CA PHE A 72 -16.47 -3.87 18.84
C PHE A 72 -17.51 -4.99 18.76
N ALA A 73 -17.38 -6.02 19.61
CA ALA A 73 -18.33 -7.12 19.69
C ALA A 73 -19.76 -6.64 20.02
N ARG A 74 -19.88 -5.60 20.87
CA ARG A 74 -21.18 -5.04 21.27
C ARG A 74 -21.80 -4.10 20.24
N THR A 75 -21.00 -3.24 19.62
CA THR A 75 -21.53 -2.12 18.81
C THR A 75 -21.61 -2.43 17.33
N GLY A 76 -20.78 -3.35 16.81
CA GLY A 76 -20.63 -3.58 15.38
C GLY A 76 -20.04 -2.38 14.61
N HIS A 77 -19.66 -1.29 15.29
CA HIS A 77 -19.24 -0.06 14.65
C HIS A 77 -17.72 -0.04 14.39
N THR A 78 -17.28 0.47 13.24
CA THR A 78 -15.90 0.34 12.76
C THR A 78 -14.80 0.98 13.63
N ILE A 79 -15.07 2.11 14.30
CA ILE A 79 -14.05 2.86 15.06
C ILE A 79 -14.52 3.35 16.44
N VAL A 80 -15.83 3.42 16.69
CA VAL A 80 -16.39 4.05 17.91
C VAL A 80 -15.79 3.49 19.21
N PRO A 81 -15.61 2.17 19.39
CA PRO A 81 -14.92 1.62 20.56
C PRO A 81 -13.48 2.14 20.77
N LEU A 82 -12.72 2.36 19.68
CA LEU A 82 -11.38 2.94 19.75
C LEU A 82 -11.43 4.41 20.19
N VAL A 83 -12.38 5.18 19.67
CA VAL A 83 -12.62 6.59 20.04
C VAL A 83 -13.02 6.71 21.52
N TRP A 84 -13.91 5.85 22.01
CA TRP A 84 -14.30 5.83 23.42
C TRP A 84 -13.13 5.50 24.34
N GLU A 85 -12.30 4.54 23.96
CA GLU A 85 -11.14 4.18 24.76
C GLU A 85 -10.10 5.31 24.75
N LEU A 86 -9.87 5.98 23.62
CA LEU A 86 -9.05 7.18 23.57
C LEU A 86 -9.60 8.30 24.48
N ALA A 87 -10.89 8.59 24.40
CA ALA A 87 -11.54 9.60 25.25
C ALA A 87 -11.40 9.27 26.75
N ARG A 88 -11.51 7.99 27.12
CA ARG A 88 -11.31 7.52 28.49
C ARG A 88 -9.88 7.75 28.98
N VAL A 89 -8.88 7.45 28.13
CA VAL A 89 -7.45 7.64 28.46
C VAL A 89 -7.09 9.12 28.53
N VAL A 90 -7.68 9.97 27.68
CA VAL A 90 -7.52 11.43 27.75
C VAL A 90 -8.09 11.99 29.06
N GLY A 91 -9.26 11.52 29.48
CA GLY A 91 -9.89 11.91 30.74
C GLY A 91 -10.41 13.36 30.79
N GLU A 92 -11.01 13.73 31.90
CA GLU A 92 -11.54 15.09 32.11
C GLU A 92 -10.40 16.12 32.33
N PRO A 93 -10.54 17.37 31.83
CA PRO A 93 -11.72 17.93 31.15
C PRO A 93 -11.70 17.78 29.62
N HIS A 94 -10.80 16.95 29.06
CA HIS A 94 -10.46 16.98 27.63
C HIS A 94 -11.05 15.84 26.79
N GLY A 95 -11.49 14.75 27.40
CA GLY A 95 -11.96 13.55 26.68
C GLY A 95 -13.15 13.80 25.76
N GLY A 96 -13.99 14.78 26.07
CA GLY A 96 -15.13 15.18 25.24
C GLY A 96 -14.75 15.83 23.89
N TRP A 97 -13.48 16.21 23.70
CA TRP A 97 -12.99 16.79 22.44
C TRP A 97 -12.47 15.75 21.44
N VAL A 98 -12.33 14.48 21.84
CA VAL A 98 -11.92 13.41 20.93
C VAL A 98 -12.97 13.25 19.83
N HIS A 99 -12.53 13.09 18.57
CA HIS A 99 -13.39 12.89 17.41
C HIS A 99 -14.34 14.06 17.10
N TRP A 100 -14.07 15.27 17.61
CA TRP A 100 -14.98 16.40 17.50
C TRP A 100 -15.26 16.79 16.04
N GLY A 101 -16.54 16.75 15.65
CA GLY A 101 -17.00 17.16 14.32
C GLY A 101 -16.63 16.22 13.16
N ALA A 102 -15.96 15.10 13.42
CA ALA A 102 -15.64 14.08 12.42
C ALA A 102 -16.72 12.99 12.34
N THR A 103 -16.66 12.20 11.26
CA THR A 103 -17.35 10.92 11.17
C THR A 103 -16.36 9.78 11.02
N THR A 104 -16.79 8.55 11.27
CA THR A 104 -15.97 7.33 11.18
C THR A 104 -15.19 7.23 9.87
N GLN A 105 -15.83 7.57 8.75
CA GLN A 105 -15.20 7.46 7.43
C GLN A 105 -14.06 8.48 7.23
N ASN A 106 -14.13 9.67 7.83
CA ASN A 106 -13.05 10.66 7.76
C ASN A 106 -11.75 10.11 8.37
N ILE A 107 -11.86 9.45 9.52
CA ILE A 107 -10.73 8.91 10.25
C ILE A 107 -10.22 7.61 9.63
N THR A 108 -11.13 6.66 9.37
CA THR A 108 -10.74 5.34 8.88
C THR A 108 -10.14 5.39 7.48
N GLN A 109 -10.72 6.17 6.54
CA GLN A 109 -10.16 6.27 5.19
C GLN A 109 -8.83 7.03 5.18
N THR A 110 -8.73 8.14 5.90
CA THR A 110 -7.46 8.90 5.96
C THR A 110 -6.36 8.05 6.60
N GLY A 111 -6.66 7.31 7.66
CA GLY A 111 -5.69 6.44 8.30
C GLY A 111 -5.33 5.20 7.47
N ASP A 112 -6.29 4.61 6.75
CA ASP A 112 -5.99 3.55 5.78
C ASP A 112 -5.09 4.06 4.63
N LEU A 113 -5.26 5.33 4.20
CA LEU A 113 -4.35 5.98 3.25
C LEU A 113 -2.96 6.25 3.85
N LEU A 114 -2.82 6.51 5.16
CA LEU A 114 -1.51 6.61 5.82
C LEU A 114 -0.75 5.28 5.71
N VAL A 115 -1.41 4.16 6.01
CA VAL A 115 -0.84 2.82 5.88
C VAL A 115 -0.49 2.53 4.41
N LEU A 116 -1.40 2.85 3.48
CA LEU A 116 -1.15 2.66 2.04
C LEU A 116 0.03 3.50 1.54
N ARG A 117 0.20 4.73 2.04
CA ARG A 117 1.34 5.60 1.68
C ARG A 117 2.67 5.03 2.16
N GLN A 118 2.70 4.38 3.32
CA GLN A 118 3.89 3.67 3.80
C GLN A 118 4.23 2.48 2.88
N ALA A 119 3.22 1.68 2.51
CA ALA A 119 3.39 0.59 1.55
C ALA A 119 3.84 1.08 0.17
N HIS A 120 3.31 2.22 -0.29
CA HIS A 120 3.71 2.87 -1.54
C HIS A 120 5.20 3.25 -1.53
N GLY A 121 5.71 3.76 -0.41
CA GLY A 121 7.14 4.04 -0.24
C GLY A 121 8.00 2.77 -0.35
N ILE A 122 7.55 1.66 0.25
CA ILE A 122 8.21 0.36 0.13
C ILE A 122 8.23 -0.11 -1.34
N PHE A 123 7.11 0.02 -2.06
CA PHE A 123 7.05 -0.35 -3.49
C PHE A 123 8.01 0.48 -4.35
N LEU A 124 8.11 1.80 -4.12
CA LEU A 124 9.08 2.63 -4.84
C LEU A 124 10.53 2.19 -4.56
N LYS A 125 10.85 1.80 -3.32
CA LYS A 125 12.16 1.26 -2.97
C LYS A 125 12.44 -0.06 -3.69
N LEU A 126 11.49 -1.00 -3.67
CA LEU A 126 11.63 -2.30 -4.34
C LEU A 126 11.75 -2.16 -5.86
N ILE A 127 11.05 -1.21 -6.47
CA ILE A 127 11.25 -0.87 -7.89
C ILE A 127 12.67 -0.34 -8.12
N GLY A 128 13.20 0.48 -7.21
CA GLY A 128 14.59 0.93 -7.22
C GLY A 128 15.59 -0.23 -7.16
N ASP A 129 15.38 -1.18 -6.26
CA ASP A 129 16.22 -2.38 -6.15
C ASP A 129 16.16 -3.24 -7.43
N ALA A 130 14.97 -3.40 -8.02
CA ALA A 130 14.80 -4.09 -9.29
C ALA A 130 15.46 -3.37 -10.47
N LEU A 131 15.43 -2.03 -10.49
CA LEU A 131 16.12 -1.21 -11.49
C LEU A 131 17.64 -1.39 -11.40
N LEU A 132 18.21 -1.41 -10.19
CA LEU A 132 19.64 -1.64 -9.98
C LEU A 132 20.06 -3.04 -10.46
N ALA A 133 19.28 -4.07 -10.13
CA ALA A 133 19.54 -5.43 -10.59
C ALA A 133 19.42 -5.56 -12.11
N ALA A 134 18.42 -4.91 -12.73
CA ALA A 134 18.25 -4.90 -14.17
C ALA A 134 19.37 -4.13 -14.88
N ALA A 135 19.87 -3.04 -14.30
CA ALA A 135 20.99 -2.26 -14.83
C ALA A 135 22.28 -3.09 -14.86
N ASP A 136 22.61 -3.75 -13.76
CA ASP A 136 23.76 -4.67 -13.68
C ASP A 136 23.66 -5.80 -14.73
N LEU A 137 22.48 -6.39 -14.93
CA LEU A 137 22.25 -7.38 -15.99
C LEU A 137 22.35 -6.77 -17.39
N ALA A 138 21.86 -5.55 -17.59
CA ALA A 138 21.94 -4.85 -18.87
C ALA A 138 23.40 -4.61 -19.26
N GLU A 139 24.21 -4.12 -18.32
CA GLU A 139 25.63 -3.82 -18.54
C GLU A 139 26.45 -5.09 -18.79
N ARG A 140 26.33 -6.11 -17.94
CA ARG A 140 27.04 -7.38 -18.15
C ARG A 140 26.61 -8.08 -19.43
N GLY A 141 25.33 -7.96 -19.80
CA GLY A 141 24.75 -8.58 -20.98
C GLY A 141 24.93 -7.79 -22.28
N ALA A 142 25.53 -6.60 -22.23
CA ALA A 142 25.51 -5.63 -23.33
C ALA A 142 26.05 -6.22 -24.63
N ASP A 143 27.12 -7.01 -24.55
CA ASP A 143 27.82 -7.63 -25.68
C ASP A 143 27.58 -9.15 -25.79
N MET A 144 26.64 -9.71 -25.02
CA MET A 144 26.33 -11.15 -25.06
C MET A 144 25.32 -11.45 -26.18
N PRO A 145 25.72 -11.99 -27.35
CA PRO A 145 24.80 -12.20 -28.45
C PRO A 145 23.80 -13.30 -28.12
N ILE A 146 22.53 -13.06 -28.45
CA ILE A 146 21.44 -14.03 -28.35
C ILE A 146 20.58 -13.97 -29.62
N ALA A 147 19.85 -15.05 -29.89
CA ALA A 147 18.82 -15.01 -30.91
C ALA A 147 17.67 -14.09 -30.48
N GLY A 148 17.33 -13.09 -31.30
CA GLY A 148 16.07 -12.37 -31.15
C GLY A 148 14.90 -13.35 -31.31
N ARG A 149 13.78 -13.11 -30.63
CA ARG A 149 12.59 -13.96 -30.73
C ARG A 149 11.31 -13.16 -30.91
N THR A 150 10.60 -13.41 -32.00
CA THR A 150 9.27 -12.84 -32.30
C THR A 150 8.31 -13.98 -32.64
N HIS A 151 7.10 -13.97 -32.07
CA HIS A 151 6.14 -15.10 -32.19
C HIS A 151 6.73 -16.47 -31.80
N GLY A 152 7.76 -16.50 -30.95
CA GLY A 152 8.49 -17.73 -30.59
C GLY A 152 9.45 -18.26 -31.66
N GLN A 153 9.64 -17.54 -32.77
CA GLN A 153 10.58 -17.87 -33.85
C GLN A 153 11.88 -17.07 -33.71
N HIS A 154 13.01 -17.62 -34.18
CA HIS A 154 14.25 -16.88 -34.27
C HIS A 154 14.11 -15.70 -35.25
N ALA A 155 14.50 -14.52 -34.78
CA ALA A 155 14.59 -13.27 -35.52
C ALA A 155 16.07 -12.88 -35.66
N VAL A 156 16.34 -11.64 -36.09
CA VAL A 156 17.69 -11.09 -36.17
C VAL A 156 18.40 -11.13 -34.80
N PRO A 157 19.74 -11.19 -34.77
CA PRO A 157 20.50 -11.18 -33.52
C PRO A 157 20.17 -9.99 -32.62
N ALA A 158 20.22 -10.22 -31.30
CA ALA A 158 20.15 -9.20 -30.27
C ALA A 158 21.26 -9.46 -29.23
N THR A 159 21.30 -8.66 -28.16
CA THR A 159 22.15 -8.95 -27.01
C THR A 159 21.31 -9.25 -25.78
N PHE A 160 21.85 -10.02 -24.83
CA PHE A 160 21.11 -10.31 -23.60
C PHE A 160 20.76 -9.03 -22.85
N GLY A 161 21.69 -8.08 -22.78
CA GLY A 161 21.53 -6.79 -22.08
C GLY A 161 20.40 -5.93 -22.63
N TYR A 162 20.05 -6.09 -23.91
CA TYR A 162 18.87 -5.44 -24.49
C TYR A 162 17.57 -5.84 -23.77
N LYS A 163 17.43 -7.08 -23.28
CA LYS A 163 16.22 -7.53 -22.57
C LYS A 163 16.03 -6.78 -21.23
N PRO A 164 16.99 -6.78 -20.29
CA PRO A 164 16.91 -5.96 -19.09
C PRO A 164 16.78 -4.45 -19.38
N ALA A 165 17.40 -3.93 -20.45
CA ALA A 165 17.22 -2.53 -20.83
C ALA A 165 15.75 -2.16 -21.12
N VAL A 166 15.02 -3.05 -21.82
CA VAL A 166 13.56 -2.86 -22.02
C VAL A 166 12.80 -2.93 -20.69
N TRP A 167 13.23 -3.76 -19.74
CA TRP A 167 12.59 -3.85 -18.42
C TRP A 167 12.82 -2.57 -17.60
N ILE A 168 14.03 -2.01 -17.65
CA ILE A 168 14.38 -0.74 -17.00
C ILE A 168 13.45 0.38 -17.50
N ASP A 169 13.30 0.50 -18.81
CA ASP A 169 12.45 1.51 -19.43
C ASP A 169 10.97 1.40 -19.00
N GLU A 170 10.43 0.18 -18.90
CA GLU A 170 9.09 -0.05 -18.35
C GLU A 170 8.99 0.29 -16.86
N LEU A 171 9.97 -0.10 -16.04
CA LEU A 171 9.98 0.12 -14.59
C LEU A 171 10.14 1.59 -14.22
N ILE A 172 10.93 2.37 -14.97
CA ILE A 172 11.05 3.83 -14.81
C ILE A 172 9.68 4.49 -14.99
N ARG A 173 8.95 4.15 -16.05
CA ARG A 173 7.59 4.68 -16.27
C ARG A 173 6.63 4.31 -15.15
N HIS A 174 6.74 3.11 -14.57
CA HIS A 174 5.92 2.74 -13.41
C HIS A 174 6.27 3.55 -12.16
N SER A 175 7.57 3.76 -11.88
CA SER A 175 7.98 4.64 -10.76
C SER A 175 7.47 6.06 -10.96
N GLU A 176 7.51 6.59 -12.18
CA GLU A 176 7.00 7.91 -12.51
C GLU A 176 5.48 8.01 -12.26
N ARG A 177 4.70 7.07 -12.80
CA ARG A 177 3.24 7.03 -12.60
C ARG A 177 2.85 6.98 -11.12
N LEU A 178 3.54 6.15 -10.32
CA LEU A 178 3.30 6.05 -8.88
C LEU A 178 3.56 7.39 -8.18
N ARG A 179 4.69 8.06 -8.48
CA ARG A 179 5.02 9.37 -7.91
C ARG A 179 4.03 10.46 -8.33
N GLN A 180 3.63 10.47 -9.60
CA GLN A 180 2.66 11.43 -10.13
C GLN A 180 1.26 11.26 -9.55
N ALA A 181 0.86 10.03 -9.20
CA ALA A 181 -0.45 9.74 -8.62
C ALA A 181 -0.50 9.94 -7.10
N ALA A 182 0.63 9.89 -6.40
CA ALA A 182 0.70 10.09 -4.95
C ALA A 182 -0.14 11.28 -4.41
N PRO A 183 -0.07 12.51 -4.96
CA PRO A 183 -0.87 13.63 -4.45
C PRO A 183 -2.38 13.51 -4.73
N ARG A 184 -2.79 12.65 -5.68
CA ARG A 184 -4.21 12.36 -5.94
C ARG A 184 -4.74 11.21 -5.09
N ILE A 185 -3.87 10.25 -4.76
CA ILE A 185 -4.22 9.07 -3.96
C ILE A 185 -4.25 9.40 -2.47
N PHE A 186 -3.22 10.10 -1.97
CA PHE A 186 -3.00 10.31 -0.55
C PHE A 186 -3.55 11.66 -0.11
N VAL A 187 -4.87 11.72 0.12
CA VAL A 187 -5.57 12.93 0.53
C VAL A 187 -6.11 12.82 1.96
N ALA A 188 -6.06 13.92 2.70
CA ALA A 188 -6.73 14.03 4.00
C ALA A 188 -8.23 14.31 3.80
N MET A 189 -9.07 13.50 4.45
CA MET A 189 -10.53 13.56 4.31
C MET A 189 -11.18 14.07 5.58
N LEU A 190 -11.96 15.13 5.44
CA LEU A 190 -12.87 15.65 6.45
C LEU A 190 -14.13 16.15 5.75
N GLY A 191 -15.30 15.95 6.34
CA GLY A 191 -16.55 16.45 5.78
C GLY A 191 -17.78 16.18 6.63
N GLY A 192 -17.61 15.55 7.80
CA GLY A 192 -18.71 15.11 8.63
C GLY A 192 -19.53 14.00 7.95
N GLY A 193 -20.72 13.73 8.49
CA GLY A 193 -21.52 12.56 8.11
C GLY A 193 -21.94 12.47 6.64
N ALA A 194 -22.00 13.60 5.93
CA ALA A 194 -22.45 13.68 4.52
C ALA A 194 -21.44 14.35 3.57
N GLY A 195 -20.24 14.73 4.03
CA GLY A 195 -19.26 15.45 3.21
C GLY A 195 -19.47 16.96 3.12
N THR A 196 -20.46 17.52 3.82
CA THR A 196 -20.88 18.93 3.73
C THR A 196 -20.26 19.87 4.76
N PHE A 197 -19.42 19.34 5.65
CA PHE A 197 -18.88 20.05 6.82
C PHE A 197 -19.94 20.56 7.80
N ALA A 198 -21.18 20.07 7.78
CA ALA A 198 -22.27 20.58 8.63
C ALA A 198 -21.89 20.71 10.12
N SER A 199 -21.08 19.80 10.66
CA SER A 199 -20.62 19.80 12.05
C SER A 199 -19.56 20.87 12.38
N LEU A 200 -18.84 21.39 11.37
CA LEU A 200 -17.77 22.39 11.53
C LEU A 200 -18.07 23.71 10.79
N GLY A 201 -19.18 23.77 10.05
CA GLY A 201 -19.63 24.93 9.30
C GLY A 201 -18.55 25.47 8.35
N LYS A 202 -18.38 26.79 8.36
CA LYS A 202 -17.43 27.52 7.51
C LYS A 202 -15.96 27.18 7.79
N ASP A 203 -15.64 26.65 8.97
CA ASP A 203 -14.26 26.37 9.38
C ASP A 203 -13.82 24.96 8.90
N GLY A 204 -14.75 24.10 8.48
CA GLY A 204 -14.48 22.74 8.03
C GLY A 204 -13.37 22.61 6.97
N PRO A 205 -13.39 23.38 5.86
CA PRO A 205 -12.32 23.35 4.87
C PRO A 205 -10.94 23.72 5.44
N ALA A 206 -10.88 24.69 6.36
CA ALA A 206 -9.63 25.09 7.00
C ALA A 206 -9.11 24.01 7.95
N VAL A 207 -10.01 23.33 8.70
CA VAL A 207 -9.66 22.17 9.52
C VAL A 207 -9.09 21.05 8.65
N GLN A 208 -9.72 20.74 7.51
CA GLN A 208 -9.22 19.70 6.60
C GLN A 208 -7.82 20.03 6.06
N ALA A 209 -7.58 21.30 5.70
CA ALA A 209 -6.28 21.74 5.25
C ALA A 209 -5.22 21.62 6.36
N GLY A 210 -5.57 21.98 7.60
CA GLY A 210 -4.71 21.80 8.78
C GLY A 210 -4.39 20.33 9.05
N MET A 211 -5.40 19.44 8.96
CA MET A 211 -5.20 17.99 9.05
C MET A 211 -4.23 17.50 7.97
N GLY A 212 -4.42 17.97 6.74
CA GLY A 212 -3.56 17.66 5.61
C GLY A 212 -2.11 18.08 5.87
N HIS A 213 -1.90 19.30 6.37
CA HIS A 213 -0.56 19.78 6.76
C HIS A 213 0.09 18.89 7.83
N GLN A 214 -0.64 18.56 8.89
CA GLN A 214 -0.15 17.69 9.97
C GLN A 214 0.20 16.27 9.47
N LEU A 215 -0.55 15.74 8.51
CA LEU A 215 -0.36 14.40 7.94
C LEU A 215 0.58 14.36 6.73
N GLY A 216 0.99 15.51 6.19
CA GLY A 216 1.72 15.61 4.93
C GLY A 216 0.92 15.11 3.73
N MET A 217 -0.39 15.33 3.72
CA MET A 217 -1.31 14.97 2.63
C MET A 217 -2.09 16.21 2.17
N PRO A 218 -2.29 16.42 0.85
CA PRO A 218 -3.22 17.45 0.39
C PRO A 218 -4.65 17.18 0.93
N PRO A 219 -5.44 18.23 1.20
CA PRO A 219 -6.85 18.07 1.55
C PRO A 219 -7.66 17.57 0.35
N MET A 220 -8.68 16.75 0.59
CA MET A 220 -9.63 16.35 -0.45
C MET A 220 -10.42 17.57 -0.95
N THR A 221 -10.37 17.85 -2.26
CA THR A 221 -10.98 19.06 -2.84
C THR A 221 -12.48 19.17 -2.56
N VAL A 222 -13.21 18.07 -2.71
CA VAL A 222 -14.64 17.98 -2.40
C VAL A 222 -14.86 16.69 -1.61
N PRO A 223 -15.10 16.77 -0.29
CA PRO A 223 -15.33 15.58 0.51
C PRO A 223 -16.63 14.90 0.12
N SER A 224 -16.57 13.60 -0.11
CA SER A 224 -17.76 12.78 -0.31
C SER A 224 -17.47 11.36 0.14
N ARG A 225 -18.48 10.76 0.78
CA ARG A 225 -18.43 9.38 1.22
C ARG A 225 -18.37 8.38 0.06
N ALA A 226 -18.82 8.78 -1.12
CA ALA A 226 -18.90 7.93 -2.30
C ALA A 226 -17.65 7.98 -3.19
N LEU A 227 -16.66 8.81 -2.87
CA LEU A 227 -15.44 8.92 -3.68
C LEU A 227 -14.53 7.70 -3.45
N GLY A 228 -14.10 7.10 -4.56
CA GLY A 228 -13.20 5.96 -4.57
C GLY A 228 -12.32 5.88 -5.82
N ASP A 229 -12.40 6.89 -6.69
CA ASP A 229 -11.62 7.01 -7.93
C ASP A 229 -10.11 7.03 -7.65
N HIS A 230 -9.68 7.71 -6.59
CA HIS A 230 -8.28 7.74 -6.16
C HIS A 230 -7.76 6.35 -5.76
N LEU A 231 -8.58 5.52 -5.09
CA LEU A 231 -8.23 4.12 -4.81
C LEU A 231 -8.24 3.27 -6.08
N ALA A 232 -9.19 3.51 -6.99
CA ALA A 232 -9.25 2.84 -8.27
C ALA A 232 -8.00 3.14 -9.12
N GLU A 233 -7.53 4.40 -9.14
CA GLU A 233 -6.27 4.80 -9.79
C GLU A 233 -5.10 3.97 -9.22
N ASN A 234 -4.96 3.91 -7.89
CA ASN A 234 -3.92 3.11 -7.25
C ASN A 234 -3.97 1.62 -7.65
N ILE A 235 -5.16 1.00 -7.67
CA ILE A 235 -5.34 -0.40 -8.08
C ILE A 235 -4.93 -0.60 -9.54
N CYS A 236 -5.31 0.31 -10.44
CA CYS A 236 -4.93 0.26 -11.85
C CYS A 236 -3.41 0.37 -12.03
N LEU A 237 -2.74 1.27 -11.29
CA LEU A 237 -1.29 1.40 -11.32
C LEU A 237 -0.59 0.12 -10.88
N LEU A 238 -1.04 -0.50 -9.78
CA LEU A 238 -0.51 -1.78 -9.30
C LEU A 238 -0.77 -2.91 -10.30
N GLY A 239 -1.93 -2.89 -10.99
CA GLY A 239 -2.26 -3.82 -12.07
C GLY A 239 -1.31 -3.72 -13.27
N MET A 240 -0.95 -2.49 -13.66
CA MET A 240 0.02 -2.24 -14.73
C MET A 240 1.43 -2.70 -14.33
N LEU A 241 1.87 -2.41 -13.10
CA LEU A 241 3.15 -2.90 -12.59
C LEU A 241 3.20 -4.43 -12.58
N ALA A 242 2.13 -5.08 -12.08
CA ALA A 242 1.99 -6.53 -12.09
C ALA A 242 2.05 -7.13 -13.52
N ALA A 243 1.50 -6.44 -14.53
CA ALA A 243 1.62 -6.88 -15.91
C ALA A 243 3.07 -6.91 -16.41
N THR A 244 3.86 -5.86 -16.11
CA THR A 244 5.31 -5.83 -16.41
C THR A 244 6.06 -6.92 -15.65
N CYS A 245 5.81 -7.11 -14.35
CA CYS A 245 6.45 -8.18 -13.57
C CYS A 245 6.15 -9.57 -14.16
N ALA A 246 4.91 -9.83 -14.56
CA ALA A 246 4.55 -11.10 -15.21
C ALA A 246 5.24 -11.29 -16.57
N LYS A 247 5.42 -10.21 -17.35
CA LYS A 247 6.16 -10.27 -18.62
C LYS A 247 7.62 -10.64 -18.38
N ILE A 248 8.29 -10.01 -17.41
CA ILE A 248 9.66 -10.34 -17.01
C ILE A 248 9.76 -11.79 -16.53
N GLY A 249 8.87 -12.20 -15.61
CA GLY A 249 8.84 -13.58 -15.10
C GLY A 249 8.60 -14.62 -16.19
N ARG A 250 7.72 -14.36 -17.17
CA ARG A 250 7.49 -15.28 -18.31
C ARG A 250 8.70 -15.37 -19.24
N GLU A 251 9.43 -14.27 -19.42
CA GLU A 251 10.64 -14.27 -20.23
C GLU A 251 11.70 -15.17 -19.59
N ILE A 252 12.03 -14.93 -18.32
CA ILE A 252 13.01 -15.73 -17.58
C ILE A 252 12.57 -17.20 -17.52
N TYR A 253 11.29 -17.46 -17.20
CA TYR A 253 10.72 -18.81 -17.23
C TYR A 253 10.96 -19.50 -18.59
N THR A 254 10.77 -18.77 -19.69
CA THR A 254 10.97 -19.32 -21.03
C THR A 254 12.44 -19.62 -21.27
N LEU A 255 13.33 -18.69 -20.98
CA LEU A 255 14.77 -18.85 -21.17
C LEU A 255 15.39 -19.97 -20.31
N MET A 256 14.75 -20.32 -19.20
CA MET A 256 15.11 -21.45 -18.32
C MET A 256 14.70 -22.83 -18.84
N LYS A 257 13.87 -22.93 -19.87
CA LYS A 257 13.49 -24.24 -20.41
C LYS A 257 14.71 -24.93 -20.99
N THR A 258 14.76 -26.26 -20.89
CA THR A 258 15.88 -27.09 -21.36
C THR A 258 16.23 -26.85 -22.83
N GLU A 259 15.24 -26.55 -23.66
CA GLU A 259 15.41 -26.28 -25.10
C GLU A 259 16.14 -24.96 -25.39
N PHE A 260 16.16 -24.03 -24.43
CA PHE A 260 16.90 -22.76 -24.54
C PHE A 260 18.15 -22.78 -23.65
N GLY A 261 17.98 -23.02 -22.34
CA GLY A 261 19.08 -23.08 -21.38
C GLY A 261 19.93 -21.81 -21.31
N GLU A 262 19.31 -20.64 -21.56
CA GLU A 262 20.04 -19.37 -21.69
C GLU A 262 20.25 -18.64 -20.36
N VAL A 263 19.35 -18.84 -19.40
CA VAL A 263 19.44 -18.24 -18.06
C VAL A 263 18.94 -19.22 -17.00
N GLU A 264 19.27 -18.96 -15.73
CA GLU A 264 18.75 -19.68 -14.58
C GLU A 264 18.44 -18.74 -13.40
N GLU A 265 17.44 -19.11 -12.59
CA GLU A 265 17.23 -18.50 -11.28
C GLU A 265 18.40 -18.85 -10.33
N PRO A 266 18.73 -17.99 -9.36
CA PRO A 266 19.72 -18.32 -8.34
C PRO A 266 19.41 -19.65 -7.64
N VAL A 267 20.44 -20.45 -7.38
CA VAL A 267 20.33 -21.73 -6.66
C VAL A 267 21.07 -21.64 -5.33
N PRO A 268 20.42 -21.16 -4.24
CA PRO A 268 21.03 -21.13 -2.92
C PRO A 268 21.46 -22.54 -2.46
N PRO A 269 22.54 -22.65 -1.65
CA PRO A 269 22.91 -23.90 -1.01
C PRO A 269 21.72 -24.56 -0.29
N GLY A 270 21.53 -25.87 -0.47
CA GLY A 270 20.41 -26.62 0.11
C GLY A 270 19.10 -26.58 -0.71
N THR A 271 19.06 -25.87 -1.84
CA THR A 271 17.87 -25.84 -2.71
C THR A 271 17.64 -27.20 -3.38
N VAL A 272 16.53 -27.85 -3.06
CA VAL A 272 16.08 -29.05 -3.78
C VAL A 272 15.35 -28.62 -5.05
N GLY A 273 15.98 -28.89 -6.20
CA GLY A 273 15.39 -28.62 -7.52
C GLY A 273 14.17 -29.49 -7.81
N SER A 274 14.33 -30.81 -7.65
CA SER A 274 13.28 -31.82 -7.70
C SER A 274 13.60 -32.96 -6.73
N SER A 275 12.57 -33.58 -6.16
CA SER A 275 12.72 -34.74 -5.27
C SER A 275 13.28 -35.99 -5.98
N THR A 276 13.23 -36.05 -7.31
CA THR A 276 13.61 -37.23 -8.09
C THR A 276 14.70 -36.97 -9.13
N MET A 277 15.01 -35.70 -9.45
CA MET A 277 15.97 -35.32 -10.47
C MET A 277 16.94 -34.25 -9.95
N PRO A 278 18.16 -34.62 -9.51
CA PRO A 278 19.14 -33.70 -8.92
C PRO A 278 19.52 -32.52 -9.83
N GLN A 279 19.54 -32.75 -11.15
CA GLN A 279 19.83 -31.76 -12.18
C GLN A 279 18.64 -30.84 -12.51
N LYS A 280 17.40 -31.23 -12.16
CA LYS A 280 16.21 -30.47 -12.56
C LYS A 280 16.11 -29.17 -11.77
N ARG A 281 16.23 -28.05 -12.47
CA ARG A 281 16.01 -26.70 -11.92
C ARG A 281 14.65 -26.20 -12.38
N ASN A 282 13.79 -25.82 -11.42
CA ASN A 282 12.46 -25.29 -11.70
C ASN A 282 12.46 -23.77 -11.48
N PRO A 283 11.81 -22.99 -12.36
CA PRO A 283 11.70 -21.53 -12.26
C PRO A 283 10.66 -21.11 -11.21
N LYS A 284 10.95 -21.39 -9.92
CA LYS A 284 9.99 -21.25 -8.82
C LYS A 284 9.62 -19.78 -8.58
N LEU A 285 10.61 -18.88 -8.60
CA LEU A 285 10.37 -17.45 -8.36
C LEU A 285 9.57 -16.83 -9.50
N CYS A 286 9.88 -17.19 -10.74
CA CYS A 286 9.13 -16.75 -11.91
C CYS A 286 7.67 -17.23 -11.86
N GLN A 287 7.44 -18.48 -11.46
CA GLN A 287 6.08 -19.01 -11.28
C GLN A 287 5.31 -18.22 -10.23
N ASP A 288 5.93 -17.93 -9.08
CA ASP A 288 5.32 -17.14 -7.99
C ASP A 288 4.99 -15.71 -8.48
N ILE A 289 5.89 -15.06 -9.23
CA ILE A 289 5.65 -13.74 -9.83
C ILE A 289 4.47 -13.78 -10.82
N ILE A 290 4.44 -14.77 -11.71
CA ILE A 290 3.38 -14.88 -12.74
C ILE A 290 2.01 -15.11 -12.08
N ALA A 291 1.95 -15.97 -11.06
CA ALA A 291 0.74 -16.27 -10.31
C ALA A 291 0.23 -15.05 -9.54
N ALA A 292 1.09 -14.43 -8.70
CA ALA A 292 0.73 -13.24 -7.93
C ALA A 292 0.28 -12.09 -8.84
N ALA A 293 0.97 -11.89 -9.97
CA ALA A 293 0.57 -10.87 -10.93
C ALA A 293 -0.79 -11.16 -11.59
N ALA A 294 -1.16 -12.43 -11.79
CA ALA A 294 -2.48 -12.79 -12.29
C ALA A 294 -3.58 -12.48 -11.27
N GLU A 295 -3.34 -12.79 -9.99
CA GLU A 295 -4.23 -12.44 -8.88
C GLU A 295 -4.42 -10.92 -8.79
N ILE A 296 -3.34 -10.13 -8.78
CA ILE A 296 -3.43 -8.66 -8.74
C ILE A 296 -4.21 -8.12 -9.94
N ARG A 297 -3.96 -8.61 -11.16
CA ARG A 297 -4.70 -8.13 -12.34
C ARG A 297 -6.18 -8.49 -12.30
N SER A 298 -6.57 -9.57 -11.62
CA SER A 298 -7.97 -9.94 -11.44
C SER A 298 -8.73 -8.93 -10.57
N THR A 299 -8.06 -8.29 -9.62
CA THR A 299 -8.69 -7.30 -8.73
C THR A 299 -8.92 -5.94 -9.42
N VAL A 300 -8.23 -5.66 -10.53
CA VAL A 300 -8.42 -4.43 -11.34
C VAL A 300 -9.81 -4.33 -11.95
N ARG A 301 -10.54 -5.45 -12.07
CA ARG A 301 -11.94 -5.47 -12.54
C ARG A 301 -12.96 -5.12 -11.46
N ALA A 302 -12.55 -5.08 -10.19
CA ALA A 302 -13.41 -4.85 -9.04
C ALA A 302 -13.29 -3.45 -8.36
N PRO A 303 -12.96 -2.33 -9.05
CA PRO A 303 -12.97 -1.02 -8.41
C PRO A 303 -14.39 -0.45 -8.46
N ALA A 304 -15.36 -1.13 -7.83
CA ALA A 304 -16.69 -0.56 -7.66
C ALA A 304 -17.41 -1.21 -6.47
N SER A 305 -17.69 -0.36 -5.47
CA SER A 305 -18.50 -0.59 -4.27
C SER A 305 -18.12 -1.80 -3.41
N ARG A 306 -17.43 -1.56 -2.30
CA ARG A 306 -17.88 -2.24 -1.06
C ARG A 306 -19.39 -1.98 -0.94
N PRO A 307 -20.23 -2.99 -0.72
CA PRO A 307 -21.59 -2.73 -0.29
C PRO A 307 -21.48 -1.86 0.96
N GLU A 308 -22.20 -0.75 0.97
CA GLU A 308 -22.45 0.00 2.20
C GLU A 308 -23.11 -0.97 3.17
N THR A 309 -22.34 -1.54 4.10
CA THR A 309 -22.93 -2.08 5.31
C THR A 309 -23.27 -0.87 6.17
N CYS A 310 -24.53 -0.43 6.03
CA CYS A 310 -25.26 0.34 7.05
C CYS A 310 -25.04 -0.27 8.43
#